data_AF-A0A7S2ZWT8-F1
#
_entry.id   AF-A0A7S2ZWT8-F1
#
_cell.length_a   1.000
_cell.length_b   1.000
_cell.length_c   1.000
_cell.angle_alpha   90.00
_cell.angle_beta   90.00
_cell.angle_gamma   90.00
#
_symmetry.space_group_name_H-M   'P 1'
#
loop_
_entity.id
_entity.type
_entity.pdbx_description
1 polymer ?
#
loop_
_entity_poly.entity_id
_entity_poly.type
_entity_poly.pdbx_seq_one_letter_code
_entity_poly.pdbx_strand_id
1 'polypeptide(L)'
;MEEAQAKEIIEEMAKSVFQVAISSVMYKGTLNKERRDVLTRLRTSFSTVLDEELLDKIISEVSVMRVLHELQKLIHEEKVSQEKLDELQRMCKDLDVRVEEVLQSVNDLASALGPEAKEFVESLKALLSGATSTETEGRSNQSQR
;
A
#
# COMPACT_ATOMS: atom_id res chain seq x y z
N MET A 1 27.48 -18.06 -22.65
CA MET A 1 26.91 -16.76 -23.06
C MET A 1 25.39 -16.89 -23.23
N GLU A 2 24.92 -17.92 -23.94
CA GLU A 2 23.48 -18.22 -24.09
C GLU A 2 22.76 -18.57 -22.77
N GLU A 3 23.37 -19.35 -21.88
CA GLU A 3 22.75 -19.71 -20.58
C GLU A 3 22.54 -18.51 -19.64
N ALA A 4 23.45 -17.53 -19.67
CA ALA A 4 23.33 -16.32 -18.86
C ALA A 4 22.19 -15.42 -19.37
N GLN A 5 22.07 -15.27 -20.69
CA GLN A 5 20.96 -14.55 -21.32
C GLN A 5 19.61 -15.24 -21.09
N ALA A 6 19.57 -16.57 -21.19
CA ALA A 6 18.37 -17.35 -20.90
C ALA A 6 17.91 -17.17 -19.45
N LYS A 7 18.86 -17.17 -18.51
CA LYS A 7 18.58 -16.93 -17.08
C LYS A 7 18.02 -15.52 -16.84
N GLU A 8 18.62 -14.50 -17.44
CA GLU A 8 18.16 -13.11 -17.32
C GLU A 8 16.73 -12.94 -17.87
N ILE A 9 16.43 -13.53 -19.03
CA ILE A 9 15.07 -13.50 -19.61
C ILE A 9 14.07 -14.18 -18.68
N ILE A 10 14.42 -15.34 -18.11
CA ILE A 10 13.55 -16.07 -17.19
C ILE A 10 13.28 -15.26 -15.91
N GLU A 11 14.30 -14.59 -15.37
CA GLU A 11 14.16 -13.71 -14.21
C GLU A 11 13.24 -12.52 -14.52
N GLU A 12 13.41 -11.83 -15.65
CA GLU A 12 12.55 -10.71 -16.05
C GLU A 12 11.09 -11.14 -16.30
N MET A 13 10.89 -12.30 -16.92
CA MET A 13 9.55 -12.88 -17.08
C MET A 13 8.93 -13.23 -15.72
N ALA A 14 9.70 -13.84 -14.82
CA ALA A 14 9.24 -14.18 -13.48
C ALA A 14 8.86 -12.93 -12.68
N LYS A 15 9.65 -11.85 -12.75
CA LYS A 15 9.32 -10.54 -12.15
C LYS A 15 7.98 -10.03 -12.64
N SER A 16 7.81 -9.99 -13.97
CA SER A 16 6.60 -9.47 -14.60
C SER A 16 5.35 -10.27 -14.21
N VAL A 17 5.44 -11.61 -14.25
CA VAL A 17 4.33 -12.49 -13.86
C VAL A 17 4.02 -12.36 -12.38
N PHE A 18 5.05 -12.29 -11.53
CA PHE A 18 4.87 -12.13 -10.09
C PHE A 18 4.17 -10.80 -9.77
N GLN A 19 4.63 -9.69 -10.36
CA GLN A 19 4.01 -8.37 -10.18
C GLN A 19 2.53 -8.35 -10.59
N VAL A 20 2.18 -8.99 -11.71
CA VAL A 20 0.78 -9.12 -12.17
C VAL A 20 -0.04 -9.96 -11.19
N ALA A 21 0.50 -11.09 -10.72
CA ALA A 21 -0.19 -11.97 -9.79
C ALA A 21 -0.46 -11.27 -8.44
N ILE A 22 0.53 -10.57 -7.89
CA ILE A 22 0.37 -9.80 -6.66
C ILE A 22 -0.64 -8.66 -6.85
N SER A 23 -0.58 -7.95 -7.98
CA SER A 23 -1.55 -6.90 -8.32
C SER A 23 -2.99 -7.43 -8.35
N SER A 24 -3.18 -8.64 -8.88
CA SER A 24 -4.50 -9.31 -8.90
C SER A 24 -4.99 -9.65 -7.49
N VAL A 25 -4.12 -10.18 -6.64
CA VAL A 25 -4.44 -10.51 -5.24
C VAL A 25 -4.82 -9.26 -4.46
N MET A 26 -4.10 -8.16 -4.68
CA MET A 26 -4.29 -6.88 -3.98
C MET A 26 -5.40 -6.00 -4.61
N TYR A 27 -6.07 -6.44 -5.68
CA TYR A 27 -7.02 -5.61 -6.44
C TYR A 27 -8.22 -5.09 -5.64
N LYS A 28 -8.57 -5.64 -4.47
CA LYS A 28 -9.63 -5.03 -3.62
C LYS A 28 -9.09 -4.32 -2.39
N GLY A 29 -7.78 -4.02 -2.37
CA GLY A 29 -7.15 -3.17 -1.37
C GLY A 29 -7.19 -3.67 0.08
N THR A 30 -7.63 -4.90 0.32
CA THR A 30 -7.68 -5.51 1.65
C THR A 30 -7.13 -6.92 1.56
N LEU A 31 -6.28 -7.30 2.51
CA LEU A 31 -5.68 -8.64 2.57
C LEU A 31 -6.36 -9.43 3.68
N ASN A 32 -7.48 -10.07 3.34
CA ASN A 32 -8.08 -11.09 4.18
C ASN A 32 -7.17 -12.34 4.27
N LYS A 33 -7.49 -13.26 5.18
CA LYS A 33 -6.69 -14.47 5.40
C LYS A 33 -6.42 -15.27 4.12
N GLU A 34 -7.46 -15.49 3.31
CA GLU A 34 -7.34 -16.24 2.04
C GLU A 34 -6.35 -15.58 1.07
N ARG A 35 -6.40 -14.26 0.92
CA ARG A 35 -5.47 -13.53 0.06
C ARG A 35 -4.05 -13.53 0.59
N ARG A 36 -3.87 -13.46 1.91
CA ARG A 36 -2.54 -13.62 2.53
C ARG A 36 -1.98 -15.01 2.22
N ASP A 37 -2.79 -16.06 2.34
CA ASP A 37 -2.37 -17.43 2.00
C ASP A 37 -2.03 -17.58 0.50
N VAL A 38 -2.76 -16.89 -0.39
CA VAL A 38 -2.40 -16.84 -1.82
C VAL A 38 -1.08 -16.10 -2.04
N LEU A 39 -0.88 -14.96 -1.38
CA LEU A 39 0.36 -14.16 -1.49
C LEU A 39 1.57 -14.94 -0.98
N THR A 40 1.45 -15.65 0.14
CA THR A 40 2.50 -16.55 0.65
C THR A 40 2.81 -17.66 -0.36
N ARG A 41 1.79 -18.29 -0.95
CA ARG A 41 2.01 -19.34 -1.97
C ARG A 41 2.68 -18.79 -3.23
N LEU A 42 2.31 -17.59 -3.68
CA LEU A 42 2.96 -16.92 -4.81
C LEU A 42 4.43 -16.63 -4.47
N ARG A 43 4.72 -16.06 -3.29
CA ARG A 43 6.10 -15.82 -2.84
C ARG A 43 6.93 -17.10 -2.86
N THR A 44 6.42 -18.19 -2.26
CA THR A 44 7.12 -19.49 -2.24
C THR A 44 7.32 -20.07 -3.64
N SER A 45 6.38 -19.87 -4.57
CA SER A 45 6.50 -20.39 -5.93
C SER A 45 7.56 -19.66 -6.75
N PHE A 46 7.76 -18.37 -6.48
CA PHE A 46 8.71 -17.54 -7.22
C PHE A 46 10.09 -17.43 -6.54
N SER A 47 10.23 -17.81 -5.26
CA SER A 47 11.51 -17.79 -4.53
C SER A 47 12.56 -18.76 -5.05
N THR A 48 12.18 -19.67 -5.96
CA THR A 48 13.14 -20.56 -6.65
C THR A 48 13.80 -19.89 -7.85
N VAL A 49 13.25 -18.76 -8.32
CA VAL A 49 13.70 -18.04 -9.52
C VAL A 49 14.14 -16.61 -9.18
N LEU A 50 13.44 -15.96 -8.25
CA LEU A 50 13.71 -14.61 -7.78
C LEU A 50 14.24 -14.67 -6.35
N ASP A 51 15.18 -13.77 -6.02
CA ASP A 51 15.63 -13.59 -4.65
C ASP A 51 14.53 -12.98 -3.76
N GLU A 52 14.65 -13.19 -2.45
CA GLU A 52 13.64 -12.74 -1.49
C GLU A 52 13.53 -11.22 -1.41
N GLU A 53 14.65 -10.50 -1.59
CA GLU A 53 14.69 -9.04 -1.54
C GLU A 53 13.87 -8.42 -2.68
N LEU A 54 13.99 -8.98 -3.88
CA LEU A 54 13.25 -8.57 -5.05
C LEU A 54 11.76 -8.92 -4.94
N LEU A 55 11.43 -10.09 -4.37
CA LEU A 55 10.04 -10.45 -4.09
C LEU A 55 9.40 -9.44 -3.12
N ASP A 56 10.09 -9.12 -2.02
CA ASP A 56 9.62 -8.15 -1.03
C ASP A 56 9.51 -6.74 -1.62
N LYS A 57 10.46 -6.35 -2.47
CA LYS A 57 10.40 -5.09 -3.22
C LYS A 57 9.18 -5.02 -4.14
N ILE A 58 8.92 -6.06 -4.94
CA ILE A 58 7.75 -6.08 -5.84
C ILE A 58 6.44 -6.02 -5.04
N ILE A 59 6.35 -6.75 -3.94
CA ILE A 59 5.17 -6.71 -3.05
C ILE A 59 4.96 -5.29 -2.53
N SER A 60 6.02 -4.64 -2.04
CA SER A 60 5.97 -3.26 -1.53
C SER A 60 5.56 -2.26 -2.61
N GLU A 61 6.16 -2.32 -3.79
CA GLU A 61 5.82 -1.45 -4.92
C GLU A 61 4.34 -1.59 -5.31
N VAL A 62 3.84 -2.82 -5.44
CA VAL A 62 2.43 -3.07 -5.78
C VAL A 62 1.49 -2.59 -4.67
N SER A 63 1.85 -2.80 -3.40
CA SER A 63 1.12 -2.29 -2.24
C SER A 63 0.98 -0.76 -2.29
N VAL A 64 2.08 -0.05 -2.51
CA VAL A 64 2.10 1.42 -2.61
C VAL A 64 1.26 1.89 -3.80
N MET A 65 1.46 1.31 -4.98
CA MET A 65 0.68 1.64 -6.18
C MET A 65 -0.82 1.45 -5.94
N ARG A 66 -1.21 0.41 -5.18
CA ARG A 66 -2.61 0.17 -4.87
C ARG A 66 -3.20 1.25 -3.98
N VAL A 67 -2.48 1.65 -2.93
CA VAL A 67 -2.91 2.74 -2.05
C VAL A 67 -3.02 4.05 -2.82
N LEU A 68 -2.04 4.37 -3.66
CA LEU A 68 -2.05 5.57 -4.51
C LEU A 68 -3.25 5.58 -5.46
N HIS A 69 -3.62 4.43 -6.05
CA HIS A 69 -4.78 4.32 -6.93
C HIS A 69 -6.10 4.62 -6.21
N GLU A 70 -6.30 4.08 -5.00
CA GLU A 70 -7.50 4.39 -4.22
C GLU A 70 -7.54 5.85 -3.79
N LEU A 71 -6.39 6.38 -3.37
CA LEU A 71 -6.28 7.79 -3.02
C LEU A 71 -6.59 8.70 -4.22
N GLN A 72 -6.11 8.36 -5.42
CA GLN A 72 -6.46 9.07 -6.64
C GLN A 72 -7.97 9.06 -6.86
N LYS A 73 -8.67 7.93 -6.65
CA LYS A 73 -10.14 7.90 -6.77
C LYS A 73 -10.79 8.87 -5.79
N LEU A 74 -10.34 8.92 -4.54
CA LEU A 74 -10.89 9.85 -3.54
C LEU A 74 -10.68 11.31 -3.93
N ILE A 75 -9.53 11.67 -4.51
CA ILE A 75 -9.28 13.04 -5.02
C ILE A 75 -10.30 13.43 -6.10
N HIS A 76 -10.72 12.49 -6.94
CA HIS A 76 -11.64 12.75 -8.06
C HIS A 76 -13.13 12.67 -7.66
N GLU A 77 -13.43 12.34 -6.41
CA GLU A 77 -14.81 12.30 -5.92
C GLU A 77 -15.25 13.66 -5.38
N GLU A 78 -16.43 14.12 -5.79
CA GLU A 78 -16.99 15.40 -5.30
C GLU A 78 -17.25 15.41 -3.78
N LYS A 79 -17.43 14.23 -3.16
CA LYS A 79 -17.64 14.08 -1.71
C LYS A 79 -16.96 12.82 -1.19
N VAL A 80 -15.92 13.03 -0.38
CA VAL A 80 -15.26 11.95 0.36
C VAL A 80 -15.96 11.76 1.70
N SER A 81 -16.45 10.55 1.95
CA SER A 81 -17.03 10.18 3.24
C SER A 81 -15.95 9.68 4.21
N GLN A 82 -16.21 9.80 5.51
CA GLN A 82 -15.33 9.25 6.55
C GLN A 82 -15.12 7.73 6.38
N GLU A 83 -16.14 7.00 5.95
CA GLU A 83 -16.05 5.55 5.67
C GLU A 83 -14.96 5.21 4.65
N LYS A 84 -14.84 6.01 3.59
CA LYS A 84 -13.80 5.81 2.55
C LYS A 84 -12.41 6.12 3.06
N LEU A 85 -12.29 7.07 3.98
CA LEU A 85 -11.03 7.39 4.66
C LEU A 85 -10.61 6.25 5.58
N ASP A 86 -11.55 5.69 6.34
CA ASP A 86 -11.31 4.54 7.21
C ASP A 86 -10.93 3.30 6.38
N GLU A 87 -11.51 3.13 5.19
CA GLU A 87 -11.13 2.08 4.25
C GLU A 87 -9.69 2.27 3.72
N LEU A 88 -9.31 3.50 3.33
CA LEU A 88 -7.95 3.81 2.91
C LEU A 88 -6.94 3.56 4.05
N GLN A 89 -7.26 3.93 5.29
CA GLN A 89 -6.43 3.66 6.46
C GLN A 89 -6.24 2.15 6.70
N ARG A 90 -7.34 1.40 6.62
CA ARG A 90 -7.30 -0.06 6.74
C ARG A 90 -6.44 -0.69 5.65
N MET A 91 -6.53 -0.16 4.42
CA MET A 91 -5.73 -0.61 3.29
C MET A 91 -4.24 -0.36 3.51
N CYS A 92 -3.85 0.84 3.96
CA CYS A 92 -2.46 1.12 4.31
C CYS A 92 -1.94 0.13 5.36
N LYS A 93 -2.72 -0.15 6.40
CA LYS A 93 -2.36 -1.12 7.45
C LYS A 93 -2.28 -2.57 6.93
N ASP A 94 -3.25 -2.98 6.12
CA ASP A 94 -3.31 -4.35 5.60
C ASP A 94 -2.20 -4.65 4.58
N LEU A 95 -1.76 -3.63 3.84
CA LEU A 95 -0.73 -3.72 2.81
C LEU A 95 0.67 -3.35 3.32
N ASP A 96 0.81 -3.04 4.61
CA ASP A 96 2.04 -2.59 5.27
C ASP A 96 2.67 -1.35 4.59
N VAL A 97 1.81 -0.42 4.14
CA VAL A 97 2.22 0.83 3.51
C VAL A 97 2.22 1.94 4.56
N ARG A 98 3.36 2.62 4.68
CA ARG A 98 3.47 3.79 5.55
C ARG A 98 2.69 4.96 4.96
N VAL A 99 1.79 5.49 5.78
CA VAL A 99 0.90 6.57 5.39
C VAL A 99 1.68 7.83 5.02
N GLU A 100 2.82 8.05 5.67
CA GLU A 100 3.74 9.17 5.41
C GLU A 100 4.31 9.15 3.99
N GLU A 101 4.66 7.96 3.47
CA GLU A 101 5.21 7.79 2.12
C GLU A 101 4.17 8.09 1.05
N VAL A 102 2.93 7.67 1.31
CA VAL A 102 1.77 7.93 0.46
C VAL A 102 1.46 9.43 0.45
N LEU A 103 1.40 10.05 1.63
CA LEU A 103 1.11 11.47 1.78
C LEU A 103 2.17 12.37 1.12
N GLN A 104 3.45 12.01 1.19
CA GLN A 104 4.51 12.72 0.49
C GLN A 104 4.32 12.66 -1.03
N SER A 105 4.08 11.46 -1.57
CA SER A 105 3.83 11.26 -3.00
C SER A 105 2.61 12.04 -3.50
N VAL A 106 1.61 12.22 -2.64
CA VAL A 106 0.35 12.90 -2.95
C VAL A 106 0.45 14.41 -2.83
N ASN A 107 1.32 14.92 -1.97
CA ASN A 107 1.62 16.35 -1.90
C ASN A 107 2.20 16.88 -3.22
N ASP A 108 3.04 16.07 -3.85
CA ASP A 108 3.61 16.36 -5.16
C ASP A 108 2.54 16.31 -6.26
N LEU A 109 1.59 15.38 -6.15
CA LEU A 109 0.46 15.24 -7.07
C LEU A 109 -0.56 16.39 -6.94
N ALA A 110 -0.91 16.81 -5.72
CA ALA A 110 -1.83 17.92 -5.49
C ALA A 110 -1.31 19.25 -6.03
N SER A 111 0.00 19.46 -5.95
CA SER A 111 0.66 20.63 -6.53
C SER A 111 0.47 20.72 -8.06
N ALA A 112 0.26 19.58 -8.73
CA ALA A 112 -0.02 19.50 -10.16
C ALA A 112 -1.53 19.59 -10.52
N LEU A 113 -2.42 19.32 -9.56
CA LEU A 113 -3.88 19.19 -9.79
C LEU A 113 -4.68 20.46 -9.46
N GLY A 114 -4.09 21.42 -8.73
CA GLY A 114 -4.71 22.72 -8.45
C GLY A 114 -5.06 22.95 -6.98
N PRO A 115 -5.59 24.14 -6.63
CA PRO A 115 -5.81 24.56 -5.25
C PRO A 115 -6.85 23.70 -4.52
N GLU A 116 -7.91 23.24 -5.18
CA GLU A 116 -8.93 22.36 -4.59
C GLU A 116 -8.34 21.01 -4.16
N ALA A 117 -7.45 20.44 -4.99
CA ALA A 117 -6.75 19.20 -4.67
C ALA A 117 -5.79 19.37 -3.48
N LYS A 118 -5.19 20.56 -3.33
CA LYS A 118 -4.30 20.88 -2.22
C LYS A 118 -5.03 20.92 -0.88
N GLU A 119 -6.20 21.57 -0.82
CA GLU A 119 -7.04 21.61 0.40
C GLU A 119 -7.52 20.21 0.81
N PHE A 120 -7.87 19.39 -0.19
CA PHE A 120 -8.24 18.00 0.04
C PHE A 120 -7.07 17.17 0.60
N VAL A 121 -5.86 17.31 0.04
CA VAL A 121 -4.67 16.61 0.53
C VAL A 121 -4.28 17.04 1.94
N GLU A 122 -4.41 18.32 2.29
CA GLU A 122 -4.21 18.77 3.67
C GLU A 122 -5.25 18.18 4.63
N SER A 123 -6.51 18.07 4.20
CA SER A 123 -7.57 17.43 4.99
C SER A 123 -7.32 15.93 5.21
N LEU A 124 -6.86 15.24 4.17
CA LEU A 124 -6.41 13.85 4.25
C LEU A 124 -5.23 13.69 5.21
N LYS A 125 -4.21 14.54 5.11
CA LYS A 125 -3.05 14.53 6.02
C LYS A 125 -3.50 14.69 7.47
N ALA A 126 -4.40 15.61 7.76
CA ALA A 126 -4.92 15.83 9.11
C ALA A 126 -5.67 14.60 9.65
N LEU A 127 -6.52 13.97 8.83
CA LEU A 127 -7.30 12.78 9.22
C LEU A 127 -6.41 11.54 9.41
N LEU A 128 -5.39 11.41 8.57
CA LEU A 128 -4.42 10.32 8.60
C LEU A 128 -3.40 10.47 9.74
N SER A 129 -2.98 11.69 10.08
CA SER A 129 -2.07 11.98 11.21
C SER A 129 -2.78 12.05 12.57
N GLY A 130 -4.07 12.37 12.62
CA GLY A 130 -4.87 12.30 13.85
C GLY A 130 -5.06 10.88 14.39
N ALA A 131 -5.01 9.87 13.51
CA ALA A 131 -5.16 8.46 13.87
C ALA A 131 -3.94 7.89 14.62
N THR A 132 -2.74 8.45 14.46
CA THR A 132 -1.54 8.03 15.20
C THR A 132 -1.44 8.65 16.60
N SER A 133 -2.29 9.64 16.92
CA SER A 133 -2.25 10.37 18.19
C SER A 133 -3.21 9.84 19.26
N THR A 134 -4.02 8.81 18.96
CA THR A 134 -5.05 8.29 19.90
C THR A 134 -4.66 7.05 20.71
N GLU A 135 -3.39 6.58 20.66
CA GLU A 135 -2.93 5.44 21.47
C GLU A 135 -2.15 5.81 22.75
N THR A 136 -2.05 7.07 23.15
CA THR A 136 -1.22 7.46 24.33
C THR A 136 -1.93 8.20 25.47
N GLU A 137 -3.25 8.05 25.65
CA GLU A 137 -3.93 8.59 26.84
C GLU A 137 -4.97 7.60 27.38
N GLY A 138 -4.53 6.60 28.13
CA GLY A 138 -5.45 5.66 28.77
C GLY A 138 -4.86 4.71 29.83
N ARG A 139 -3.65 4.98 30.34
CA ARG A 139 -3.03 4.11 31.34
C ARG A 139 -2.35 4.87 32.47
N SER A 140 -3.11 5.75 33.13
CA SER A 140 -2.74 6.29 34.43
C SER A 140 -3.95 6.30 35.36
N ASN A 141 -3.77 5.70 36.53
CA ASN A 141 -4.63 5.68 37.72
C ASN A 141 -5.80 4.69 37.77
N GLN A 142 -5.54 3.51 38.33
CA GLN A 142 -6.14 3.11 39.61
C GLN A 142 -5.40 1.90 40.19
N SER A 143 -4.42 2.16 41.06
CA SER A 143 -4.02 1.22 42.10
C SER A 143 -3.78 2.01 43.38
N GLN A 144 -4.89 2.34 44.03
CA GLN A 144 -4.94 2.62 45.45
C GLN A 144 -6.25 2.04 45.97
N ARG A 145 -6.17 0.82 46.49
CA ARG A 145 -6.80 0.37 47.74
C ARG A 145 -6.35 -1.05 48.05
#